data_AF-A0A9X1YVU1-F1
#
_entry.id   AF-A0A9X1YVU1-F1
#
_cell.length_a   1.000
_cell.length_b   1.000
_cell.length_c   1.000
_cell.angle_alpha   90.00
_cell.angle_beta   90.00
_cell.angle_gamma   90.00
#
_symmetry.space_group_name_H-M   'P 1'
#
loop_
_entity.id
_entity.type
_entity.pdbx_description
1 polymer ?
#
loop_
_entity_poly.entity_id
_entity_poly.type
_entity_poly.pdbx_seq_one_letter_code
_entity_poly.pdbx_strand_id
1 'polypeptide(L)'
;MSNEEIFFLNGLVDYVWQAWNRFSREYFFKCCMGCHTKNGVQIAAANNLQPVSEERISYISTMLSRPNKISTNGLNSTLRYEPTWGDIDKIISLSALCQLSNHANITASFGGGLLGPKHLQKVRNAIAHLNKETHNDVIGLASLYKSNKLRHPVSSVFWRTTDTDLYALSAWIEDMILIADIATEA
;
A
#
# COMPACT_ATOMS: atom_id res chain seq x y z
N MET A 1 -14.60 -2.73 24.91
CA MET A 1 -14.99 -2.81 23.51
C MET A 1 -15.92 -3.99 23.37
N SER A 2 -17.17 -3.75 22.97
CA SER A 2 -18.15 -4.79 22.68
C SER A 2 -17.79 -5.51 21.38
N ASN A 3 -18.40 -6.67 21.11
CA ASN A 3 -18.21 -7.37 19.84
C ASN A 3 -18.71 -6.55 18.65
N GLU A 4 -19.79 -5.80 18.84
CA GLU A 4 -20.34 -4.90 17.80
C GLU A 4 -19.34 -3.81 17.41
N GLU A 5 -18.71 -3.16 18.40
CA GLU A 5 -17.66 -2.17 18.16
C GLU A 5 -16.46 -2.80 17.43
N ILE A 6 -16.07 -4.03 17.80
CA ILE A 6 -14.98 -4.74 17.12
C ILE A 6 -15.32 -4.99 15.65
N PHE A 7 -16.51 -5.48 15.35
CA PHE A 7 -16.92 -5.76 13.97
C PHE A 7 -17.00 -4.49 13.11
N PHE A 8 -17.57 -3.42 13.67
CA PHE A 8 -17.62 -2.13 13.00
C PHE A 8 -16.23 -1.60 12.65
N LEU A 9 -15.32 -1.60 13.63
CA LEU A 9 -13.96 -1.10 13.43
C LEU A 9 -13.13 -1.99 12.50
N ASN A 10 -13.33 -3.31 12.55
CA ASN A 10 -12.69 -4.22 11.59
C ASN A 10 -13.12 -3.87 10.16
N GLY A 11 -14.42 -3.64 9.94
CA GLY A 11 -14.94 -3.21 8.65
C GLY A 11 -14.35 -1.87 8.19
N LEU A 12 -14.16 -0.92 9.11
CA LEU A 12 -13.52 0.35 8.80
C LEU A 12 -12.05 0.19 8.40
N VAL A 13 -11.27 -0.59 9.16
CA VAL A 13 -9.85 -0.89 8.85
C VAL A 13 -9.71 -1.58 7.50
N ASP A 14 -10.55 -2.57 7.22
CA ASP A 14 -10.56 -3.26 5.93
C ASP A 14 -10.97 -2.31 4.80
N TYR A 15 -11.97 -1.44 4.99
CA TYR A 15 -12.37 -0.47 3.97
C TYR A 15 -11.23 0.48 3.60
N VAL A 16 -10.55 1.07 4.59
CA VAL A 16 -9.40 1.98 4.36
C VAL A 16 -8.28 1.24 3.64
N TRP A 17 -7.96 0.01 4.08
CA TRP A 17 -6.94 -0.80 3.43
C TRP A 17 -7.28 -1.12 1.97
N GLN A 18 -8.53 -1.47 1.67
CA GLN A 18 -8.96 -1.78 0.31
C GLN A 18 -8.97 -0.53 -0.59
N ALA A 19 -9.35 0.63 -0.05
CA ALA A 19 -9.25 1.91 -0.75
C ALA A 19 -7.80 2.24 -1.12
N TRP A 20 -6.87 2.05 -0.17
CA TRP A 20 -5.43 2.22 -0.41
C TRP A 20 -4.90 1.24 -1.47
N ASN A 21 -5.25 -0.04 -1.38
CA ASN A 21 -4.85 -1.03 -2.39
C ASN A 21 -5.34 -0.65 -3.79
N ARG A 22 -6.59 -0.17 -3.89
CA ARG A 22 -7.17 0.27 -5.16
C ARG A 22 -6.41 1.47 -5.71
N PHE A 23 -6.17 2.50 -4.89
CA PHE A 23 -5.39 3.67 -5.29
C PHE A 23 -4.01 3.26 -5.82
N SER A 24 -3.24 2.50 -5.04
CA SER A 24 -1.87 2.09 -5.40
C SER A 24 -1.84 1.27 -6.69
N ARG A 25 -2.80 0.37 -6.90
CA ARG A 25 -2.95 -0.38 -8.15
C ARG A 25 -3.23 0.55 -9.33
N GLU A 26 -4.26 1.39 -9.23
CA GLU A 26 -4.65 2.30 -10.32
C GLU A 26 -3.54 3.29 -10.67
N TYR A 27 -2.88 3.85 -9.65
CA TYR A 27 -1.74 4.73 -9.80
C TYR A 27 -0.60 4.05 -10.57
N PHE A 28 -0.20 2.84 -10.13
CA PHE A 28 0.88 2.09 -10.76
C PHE A 28 0.57 1.74 -12.23
N PHE A 29 -0.63 1.25 -12.50
CA PHE A 29 -1.06 0.90 -13.86
C PHE A 29 -1.05 2.11 -14.79
N LYS A 30 -1.56 3.26 -14.33
CA LYS A 30 -1.51 4.51 -15.10
C LYS A 30 -0.08 4.94 -15.41
N CYS A 31 0.85 4.82 -14.46
CA CYS A 31 2.26 5.11 -14.69
C CYS A 31 2.85 4.17 -15.77
N CYS A 32 2.57 2.87 -15.70
CA CYS A 32 3.02 1.89 -16.70
C CYS A 32 2.49 2.19 -18.10
N MET A 33 1.22 2.59 -18.22
CA MET A 33 0.55 2.87 -19.50
C MET A 33 0.91 4.23 -20.09
N GLY A 34 1.56 5.09 -19.30
CA GLY A 34 1.79 6.48 -19.63
C GLY A 34 0.58 7.34 -19.26
N CYS A 35 0.83 8.42 -18.55
CA CYS A 35 -0.20 9.32 -18.04
C CYS A 35 0.33 10.75 -17.87
N HIS A 36 -0.51 11.64 -17.35
CA HIS A 36 -0.09 12.96 -16.92
C HIS A 36 -0.32 13.09 -15.41
N THR A 37 0.59 13.78 -14.74
CA THR A 37 0.46 14.15 -13.33
C THR A 37 -0.61 15.24 -13.19
N LYS A 38 -1.01 15.56 -11.96
CA LYS A 38 -1.93 16.68 -11.66
C LYS A 38 -1.40 18.01 -12.22
N ASN A 39 -0.08 18.18 -12.27
CA ASN A 39 0.59 19.37 -12.79
C ASN A 39 0.85 19.32 -14.30
N GLY A 40 0.36 18.29 -15.00
CA GLY A 40 0.51 18.14 -16.45
C GLY A 40 1.87 17.59 -16.90
N VAL A 41 2.72 17.12 -15.99
CA VAL A 41 3.98 16.46 -16.35
C VAL A 41 3.66 15.10 -16.98
N GLN A 42 4.25 14.82 -18.14
CA GLN A 42 4.05 13.56 -18.83
C GLN A 42 4.91 12.45 -18.22
N ILE A 43 4.27 11.35 -17.84
CA ILE A 43 4.93 10.08 -17.50
C ILE A 43 4.91 9.21 -18.75
N ALA A 44 6.09 8.87 -19.26
CA ALA A 44 6.21 8.00 -20.43
C ALA A 44 5.81 6.56 -20.08
N ALA A 45 5.11 5.90 -21.01
CA ALA A 45 4.76 4.49 -20.88
C ALA A 45 6.02 3.62 -20.74
N ALA A 46 5.89 2.52 -20.01
CA ALA A 46 7.01 1.64 -19.71
C ALA A 46 7.48 0.87 -20.95
N ASN A 47 8.69 1.18 -21.42
CA ASN A 47 9.25 0.61 -22.65
C ASN A 47 9.49 -0.90 -22.57
N ASN A 48 9.77 -1.44 -21.39
CA ASN A 48 10.05 -2.87 -21.21
C ASN A 48 8.77 -3.73 -21.05
N LEU A 49 7.59 -3.13 -21.15
CA LEU A 49 6.29 -3.80 -21.04
C LEU A 49 5.58 -3.99 -22.38
N GLN A 50 6.23 -3.76 -23.52
CA GLN A 50 5.56 -3.78 -24.83
C GLN A 50 5.12 -5.21 -25.26
N PRO A 51 3.89 -5.38 -25.78
CA PRO A 51 2.82 -4.38 -25.86
C PRO A 51 2.23 -4.08 -24.47
N VAL A 52 2.10 -2.79 -24.14
CA VAL A 52 1.60 -2.39 -22.82
C VAL A 52 0.11 -2.70 -22.71
N SER A 53 -0.25 -3.59 -21.78
CA SER A 53 -1.63 -3.91 -21.42
C SER A 53 -1.77 -4.15 -19.92
N GLU A 54 -3.00 -4.05 -19.41
CA GLU A 54 -3.27 -4.36 -17.99
C GLU A 54 -2.86 -5.78 -17.62
N GLU A 55 -3.10 -6.76 -18.49
CA GLU A 55 -2.73 -8.15 -18.25
C GLU A 55 -1.22 -8.35 -18.24
N ARG A 56 -0.48 -7.58 -19.05
CA ARG A 56 0.99 -7.63 -19.08
C ARG A 56 1.58 -7.03 -17.81
N ILE A 57 1.05 -5.89 -17.36
CA ILE A 57 1.44 -5.24 -16.10
C ILE A 57 1.12 -6.18 -14.93
N SER A 58 -0.09 -6.72 -14.91
CA SER A 58 -0.55 -7.69 -13.91
C SER A 58 0.37 -8.91 -13.87
N TYR A 59 0.70 -9.51 -15.01
CA TYR A 59 1.64 -10.65 -15.07
C TYR A 59 3.00 -10.33 -14.47
N ILE A 60 3.62 -9.22 -14.89
CA ILE A 60 4.95 -8.83 -14.39
C ILE A 60 4.90 -8.58 -12.87
N SER A 61 3.80 -8.02 -12.38
CA SER A 61 3.62 -7.81 -10.94
C SER A 61 3.62 -9.11 -10.14
N THR A 62 3.07 -10.21 -10.70
CA THR A 62 3.12 -11.54 -10.08
C THR A 62 4.53 -12.15 -10.07
N MET A 63 5.39 -11.69 -10.98
CA MET A 63 6.75 -12.19 -11.18
C MET A 63 7.81 -11.41 -10.39
N LEU A 64 7.41 -10.48 -9.51
CA LEU A 64 8.32 -9.68 -8.69
C LEU A 64 9.33 -10.52 -7.90
N SER A 65 8.92 -11.68 -7.40
CA SER A 65 9.79 -12.61 -6.66
C SER A 65 10.71 -13.45 -7.56
N ARG A 66 10.51 -13.41 -8.88
CA ARG A 66 11.19 -14.24 -9.89
C ARG A 66 11.47 -13.44 -11.18
N PRO A 67 12.12 -12.27 -11.11
CA PRO A 67 12.26 -11.37 -12.26
C PRO A 67 13.01 -12.04 -13.44
N ASN A 68 13.95 -12.95 -13.15
CA ASN A 68 14.70 -13.69 -14.16
C ASN A 68 13.86 -14.73 -14.94
N LYS A 69 12.59 -14.93 -14.57
CA LYS A 69 11.67 -15.89 -15.20
C LYS A 69 10.54 -15.21 -15.98
N ILE A 70 10.62 -13.90 -16.19
CA ILE A 70 9.61 -13.14 -16.94
C ILE A 70 9.62 -13.60 -18.40
N SER A 71 8.51 -14.17 -18.86
CA SER A 71 8.28 -14.48 -20.27
C SER A 71 7.99 -13.19 -21.04
N THR A 72 8.40 -13.12 -22.32
CA THR A 72 8.07 -12.00 -23.22
C THR A 72 6.57 -11.86 -23.48
N ASN A 73 5.85 -12.99 -23.54
CA ASN A 73 4.41 -13.03 -23.88
C ASN A 73 3.52 -13.39 -22.69
N GLY A 74 4.04 -13.34 -21.47
CA GLY A 74 3.26 -13.65 -20.27
C GLY A 74 2.18 -12.60 -20.01
N LEU A 75 0.97 -13.06 -19.70
CA LEU A 75 -0.22 -12.26 -19.41
C LEU A 75 -0.93 -12.82 -18.17
N ASN A 76 -1.58 -11.96 -17.40
CA ASN A 76 -2.43 -12.35 -16.28
C ASN A 76 -3.74 -11.57 -16.33
N SER A 77 -4.85 -12.25 -16.57
CA SER A 77 -6.20 -11.69 -16.49
C SER A 77 -6.90 -11.99 -15.16
N THR A 78 -6.22 -12.68 -14.24
CA THR A 78 -6.82 -13.13 -12.97
C THR A 78 -6.30 -12.29 -11.80
N LEU A 79 -7.15 -11.42 -11.26
CA LEU A 79 -6.79 -10.49 -10.18
C LEU A 79 -6.30 -11.16 -8.90
N ARG A 80 -6.77 -12.39 -8.58
CA ARG A 80 -6.35 -13.10 -7.35
C ARG A 80 -4.87 -13.45 -7.30
N TYR A 81 -4.16 -13.41 -8.44
CA TYR A 81 -2.72 -13.66 -8.52
C TYR A 81 -1.88 -12.40 -8.39
N GLU A 82 -2.52 -11.23 -8.41
CA GLU A 82 -1.82 -9.95 -8.24
C GLU A 82 -1.21 -9.82 -6.85
N PRO A 83 -0.12 -9.04 -6.70
CA PRO A 83 0.43 -8.74 -5.41
C PRO A 83 -0.54 -7.89 -4.58
N THR A 84 -0.25 -7.81 -3.28
CA THR A 84 -0.87 -6.82 -2.39
C THR A 84 -0.41 -5.41 -2.79
N TRP A 85 -1.27 -4.67 -3.47
CA TRP A 85 -0.95 -3.34 -4.01
C TRP A 85 -0.74 -2.25 -2.95
N GLY A 86 -1.32 -2.42 -1.76
CA GLY A 86 -1.12 -1.51 -0.64
C GLY A 86 0.27 -1.60 0.02
N ASP A 87 1.08 -2.59 -0.37
CA ASP A 87 2.44 -2.78 0.11
C ASP A 87 3.42 -1.83 -0.60
N ILE A 88 3.86 -0.82 0.15
CA ILE A 88 4.79 0.22 -0.29
C ILE A 88 6.06 -0.37 -0.93
N ASP A 89 6.65 -1.39 -0.30
CA ASP A 89 7.94 -1.93 -0.74
C ASP A 89 7.79 -2.66 -2.08
N LYS A 90 6.61 -3.28 -2.30
CA LYS A 90 6.28 -3.89 -3.60
C LYS A 90 6.09 -2.84 -4.68
N ILE A 91 5.41 -1.73 -4.41
CA ILE A 91 5.22 -0.65 -5.40
C ILE A 91 6.58 -0.10 -5.86
N ILE A 92 7.48 0.20 -4.91
CA ILE A 92 8.83 0.69 -5.22
C ILE A 92 9.59 -0.35 -6.06
N SER A 93 9.60 -1.61 -5.63
CA SER A 93 10.31 -2.68 -6.35
C SER A 93 9.75 -2.92 -7.75
N LEU A 94 8.43 -2.84 -7.92
CA LEU A 94 7.77 -2.96 -9.22
C LEU A 94 8.10 -1.78 -10.13
N SER A 95 8.18 -0.56 -9.61
CA SER A 95 8.54 0.61 -10.42
C SER A 95 9.95 0.51 -10.98
N ALA A 96 10.89 -0.07 -10.22
CA ALA A 96 12.23 -0.38 -10.69
C ALA A 96 12.21 -1.50 -11.74
N LEU A 97 11.47 -2.60 -11.48
CA LEU A 97 11.35 -3.73 -12.41
C LEU A 97 10.75 -3.32 -13.76
N CYS A 98 9.73 -2.47 -13.74
CA CYS A 98 9.08 -1.92 -14.94
C CYS A 98 9.83 -0.72 -15.54
N GLN A 99 10.99 -0.34 -14.99
CA GLN A 99 11.81 0.78 -15.46
C GLN A 99 10.99 2.06 -15.69
N LEU A 100 10.11 2.39 -14.74
CA LEU A 100 9.22 3.53 -14.88
C LEU A 100 10.02 4.84 -14.92
N SER A 101 9.66 5.72 -15.84
CA SER A 101 10.32 7.02 -16.01
C SER A 101 10.23 7.90 -14.76
N ASN A 102 9.18 7.73 -13.96
CA ASN A 102 8.96 8.39 -12.68
C ASN A 102 9.38 7.56 -11.45
N HIS A 103 10.23 6.53 -11.61
CA HIS A 103 10.68 5.67 -10.49
C HIS A 103 11.25 6.47 -9.31
N ALA A 104 12.01 7.54 -9.57
CA ALA A 104 12.54 8.41 -8.53
C ALA A 104 11.42 9.09 -7.71
N ASN A 105 10.37 9.58 -8.38
CA ASN A 105 9.19 10.15 -7.71
C ASN A 105 8.43 9.08 -6.89
N ILE A 106 8.24 7.88 -7.45
CA ILE A 106 7.61 6.75 -6.72
C ILE A 106 8.41 6.42 -5.46
N THR A 107 9.74 6.36 -5.56
CA THR A 107 10.61 6.07 -4.42
C THR A 107 10.56 7.17 -3.37
N ALA A 108 10.51 8.44 -3.78
CA ALA A 108 10.40 9.57 -2.87
C ALA A 108 9.03 9.62 -2.15
N SER A 109 7.94 9.41 -2.88
CA SER A 109 6.58 9.45 -2.32
C SER A 109 6.28 8.23 -1.45
N PHE A 110 6.43 7.02 -1.98
CA PHE A 110 6.12 5.78 -1.23
C PHE A 110 7.20 5.44 -0.19
N GLY A 111 8.46 5.82 -0.42
CA GLY A 111 9.59 5.54 0.48
C GLY A 111 9.90 6.65 1.50
N GLY A 112 9.19 7.79 1.44
CA GLY A 112 9.50 9.03 2.18
C GLY A 112 9.32 9.02 3.70
N GLY A 113 9.13 7.85 4.32
CA GLY A 113 9.06 7.72 5.79
C GLY A 113 7.67 7.88 6.41
N LEU A 114 6.62 8.08 5.60
CA LEU A 114 5.22 8.04 6.06
C LEU A 114 4.79 6.58 6.27
N LEU A 115 4.70 6.16 7.53
CA LEU A 115 4.58 4.74 7.92
C LEU A 115 3.13 4.26 8.07
N GLY A 116 2.15 5.16 7.98
CA GLY A 116 0.72 4.87 8.11
C GLY A 116 0.25 3.63 7.36
N PRO A 117 0.54 3.48 6.06
CA PRO A 117 0.16 2.28 5.32
C PRO A 117 0.75 0.98 5.88
N LYS A 118 2.01 0.99 6.33
CA LYS A 118 2.66 -0.19 6.95
C LYS A 118 2.04 -0.52 8.30
N HIS A 119 1.68 0.50 9.09
CA HIS A 119 1.00 0.30 10.37
C HIS A 119 -0.41 -0.28 10.17
N LEU A 120 -1.20 0.28 9.24
CA LEU A 120 -2.51 -0.25 8.89
C LEU A 120 -2.42 -1.69 8.39
N GLN A 121 -1.43 -2.01 7.54
CA GLN A 121 -1.21 -3.37 7.05
C GLN A 121 -0.97 -4.37 8.19
N LYS A 122 -0.12 -4.02 9.17
CA LYS A 122 0.13 -4.88 10.35
C LYS A 122 -1.14 -5.12 11.16
N VAL A 123 -1.90 -4.06 11.43
CA VAL A 123 -3.16 -4.16 12.19
C VAL A 123 -4.19 -5.00 11.43
N ARG A 124 -4.36 -4.75 10.14
CA ARG A 124 -5.28 -5.52 9.28
C ARG A 124 -4.90 -7.00 9.22
N ASN A 125 -3.61 -7.31 9.06
CA ASN A 125 -3.14 -8.69 9.06
C ASN A 125 -3.39 -9.38 10.41
N ALA A 126 -3.20 -8.67 11.52
CA ALA A 126 -3.51 -9.19 12.84
C ALA A 126 -5.01 -9.44 13.06
N ILE A 127 -5.88 -8.58 12.53
CA ILE A 127 -7.34 -8.78 12.54
C ILE A 127 -7.72 -10.02 11.72
N ALA A 128 -7.10 -10.21 10.54
CA ALA A 128 -7.45 -11.31 9.64
C ALA A 128 -6.97 -12.68 10.12
N HIS A 129 -5.79 -12.74 10.76
CA HIS A 129 -5.15 -14.00 11.14
C HIS A 129 -5.32 -14.37 12.62
N LEU A 130 -5.47 -13.38 13.50
CA LEU A 130 -5.63 -13.56 14.95
C LEU A 130 -4.62 -14.52 15.59
N ASN A 131 -3.39 -14.54 15.07
CA ASN A 131 -2.29 -15.36 15.60
C ASN A 131 -1.30 -14.53 16.42
N LYS A 132 -0.43 -15.22 17.16
CA LYS A 132 0.52 -14.60 18.09
C LYS A 132 1.52 -13.70 17.36
N GLU A 133 1.99 -14.11 16.20
CA GLU A 133 2.99 -13.41 15.40
C GLU A 133 2.48 -12.05 14.96
N THR A 134 1.33 -12.02 14.27
CA THR A 134 0.71 -10.78 13.80
C THR A 134 0.22 -9.89 14.95
N HIS A 135 -0.20 -10.49 16.07
CA HIS A 135 -0.53 -9.71 17.28
C HIS A 135 0.72 -9.04 17.88
N ASN A 136 1.86 -9.72 17.89
CA ASN A 136 3.13 -9.14 18.33
C ASN A 136 3.60 -8.02 17.39
N ASP A 137 3.33 -8.11 16.09
CA ASP A 137 3.62 -7.02 15.15
C ASP A 137 2.89 -5.72 15.53
N VAL A 138 1.63 -5.82 15.99
CA VAL A 138 0.86 -4.66 16.47
C VAL A 138 1.36 -4.18 17.83
N ILE A 139 1.70 -5.09 18.76
CA ILE A 139 2.33 -4.70 20.03
C ILE A 139 3.64 -3.94 19.79
N GLY A 140 4.43 -4.36 18.79
CA GLY A 140 5.68 -3.68 18.42
C GLY A 140 5.48 -2.23 17.97
N LEU A 141 4.27 -1.85 17.55
CA LEU A 141 3.95 -0.46 17.23
C LEU A 141 3.72 0.40 18.47
N ALA A 142 3.40 -0.20 19.63
CA ALA A 142 2.93 0.51 20.82
C ALA A 142 3.91 1.59 21.34
N SER A 143 5.21 1.44 21.09
CA SER A 143 6.24 2.43 21.47
C SER A 143 6.19 3.72 20.65
N LEU A 144 5.55 3.69 19.48
CA LEU A 144 5.40 4.83 18.58
C LEU A 144 4.15 5.67 18.91
N TYR A 145 3.30 5.20 19.83
CA TYR A 145 2.03 5.84 20.17
C TYR A 145 1.87 6.00 21.67
N LYS A 146 1.03 6.95 22.08
CA LYS A 146 0.40 6.95 23.40
C LYS A 146 -0.63 5.81 23.41
N SER A 147 -0.13 4.62 23.72
CA SER A 147 -0.87 3.36 23.64
C SER A 147 -1.45 2.96 24.99
N ASN A 148 -2.54 2.22 24.94
CA ASN A 148 -3.08 1.48 26.08
C ASN A 148 -2.90 -0.02 25.84
N LYS A 149 -3.19 -0.83 26.86
CA LYS A 149 -3.11 -2.30 26.75
C LYS A 149 -3.93 -2.79 25.55
N LEU A 150 -3.26 -3.43 24.58
CA LEU A 150 -3.90 -4.05 23.42
C LEU A 150 -4.74 -5.25 23.87
N ARG A 151 -6.07 -5.14 23.71
CA ARG A 151 -7.02 -6.25 23.99
C ARG A 151 -7.43 -6.99 22.73
N HIS A 152 -7.52 -6.27 21.63
CA HIS A 152 -7.78 -6.77 20.28
C HIS A 152 -6.95 -5.92 19.30
N PRO A 153 -6.43 -6.46 18.19
CA PRO A 153 -5.63 -5.69 17.23
C PRO A 153 -6.29 -4.38 16.79
N VAL A 154 -7.59 -4.43 16.51
CA VAL A 154 -8.38 -3.26 16.10
C VAL A 154 -8.41 -2.14 17.13
N SER A 155 -8.19 -2.43 18.42
CA SER A 155 -8.16 -1.38 19.45
C SER A 155 -7.00 -0.40 19.26
N SER A 156 -5.97 -0.78 18.50
CA SER A 156 -4.85 0.12 18.16
C SER A 156 -5.27 1.33 17.34
N VAL A 157 -6.41 1.31 16.64
CA VAL A 157 -6.93 2.47 15.90
C VAL A 157 -7.18 3.69 16.80
N PHE A 158 -7.39 3.45 18.10
CA PHE A 158 -7.61 4.49 19.11
C PHE A 158 -6.35 4.94 19.84
N TRP A 159 -5.19 4.33 19.56
CA TRP A 159 -3.93 4.87 20.06
C TRP A 159 -3.71 6.28 19.51
N ARG A 160 -2.92 7.08 20.22
CA ARG A 160 -2.70 8.47 19.83
C ARG A 160 -1.25 8.67 19.39
N THR A 161 -1.03 9.43 18.33
CA THR A 161 0.33 9.84 17.94
C THR A 161 0.97 10.66 19.07
N THR A 162 2.29 10.57 19.22
CA THR A 162 3.01 11.22 20.32
C THR A 162 3.13 12.73 20.14
N ASP A 163 3.21 13.16 18.89
CA ASP A 163 3.44 14.54 18.43
C ASP A 163 2.14 15.33 18.22
N THR A 164 1.18 14.79 17.45
CA THR A 164 -0.04 15.49 17.03
C THR A 164 -1.28 15.15 17.86
N ASP A 165 -1.20 14.12 18.71
CA ASP A 165 -2.32 13.58 19.50
C ASP A 165 -3.53 13.14 18.65
N LEU A 166 -3.31 12.85 17.37
CA LEU A 166 -4.32 12.28 16.49
C LEU A 166 -4.55 10.80 16.79
N TYR A 167 -5.75 10.32 16.53
CA TYR A 167 -5.99 8.88 16.53
C TYR A 167 -5.14 8.20 15.45
N ALA A 168 -4.60 7.03 15.77
CA ALA A 168 -3.68 6.31 14.90
C ALA A 168 -4.28 6.06 13.52
N LEU A 169 -5.55 5.65 13.44
CA LEU A 169 -6.23 5.49 12.15
C LEU A 169 -6.30 6.78 11.34
N SER A 170 -6.59 7.92 11.96
CA SER A 170 -6.61 9.23 11.30
C SER A 170 -5.22 9.57 10.75
N ALA A 171 -4.18 9.41 11.57
CA ALA A 171 -2.80 9.64 11.14
C ALA A 171 -2.39 8.71 9.98
N TRP A 172 -2.80 7.45 9.99
CA TRP A 172 -2.49 6.52 8.89
C TRP A 172 -3.19 6.93 7.58
N ILE A 173 -4.40 7.46 7.66
CA ILE A 173 -5.14 7.99 6.50
C ILE A 173 -4.48 9.27 5.99
N GLU A 174 -4.04 10.17 6.87
CA GLU A 174 -3.31 11.39 6.49
C GLU A 174 -2.01 11.05 5.76
N ASP A 175 -1.23 10.08 6.27
CA ASP A 175 -0.05 9.57 5.59
C ASP A 175 -0.39 9.07 4.17
N MET A 176 -1.47 8.29 4.02
CA MET A 176 -1.91 7.79 2.71
C MET A 176 -2.29 8.90 1.74
N ILE A 177 -3.01 9.93 2.22
CA ILE A 177 -3.40 11.09 1.42
C ILE A 177 -2.15 11.85 0.98
N LEU A 178 -1.22 12.13 1.90
CA LEU A 178 0.00 12.85 1.59
C LEU A 178 0.90 12.08 0.61
N ILE A 179 1.05 10.76 0.77
CA ILE A 179 1.75 9.92 -0.21
C ILE A 179 1.08 10.03 -1.58
N ALA A 180 -0.25 9.94 -1.64
CA ALA A 180 -1.00 10.01 -2.88
C ALA A 180 -0.87 11.37 -3.58
N ASP A 181 -0.86 12.46 -2.82
CA ASP A 181 -0.68 13.81 -3.35
C ASP A 181 0.73 13.99 -3.91
N ILE A 182 1.77 13.66 -3.15
CA ILE A 182 3.17 13.75 -3.63
C ILE A 182 3.37 12.88 -4.87
N ALA A 183 2.85 11.64 -4.86
CA ALA A 183 2.97 10.72 -5.99
C ALA A 183 2.28 11.24 -7.27
N THR A 184 1.20 12.02 -7.13
CA THR A 184 0.40 12.49 -8.28
C THR A 184 0.72 13.92 -8.72
N GLU A 185 1.49 14.69 -7.96
CA GLU A 185 1.91 16.05 -8.31
C GLU A 185 3.19 16.11 -9.16
N ALA A 186 4.13 15.18 -8.94
CA ALA A 186 5.48 15.22 -9.53
C ALA A 186 5.61 14.47 -10.86
#